data_AF-A0A6D2G5S2-F1
#
_entry.id   AF-A0A6D2G5S2-F1
#
_cell.length_a   1.000
_cell.length_b   1.000
_cell.length_c   1.000
_cell.angle_alpha   90.00
_cell.angle_beta   90.00
_cell.angle_gamma   90.00
#
_symmetry.space_group_name_H-M   'P 1'
#
loop_
_entity.id
_entity.type
_entity.pdbx_description
1 polymer ?
#
loop_
_entity_poly.entity_id
_entity_poly.type
_entity_poly.pdbx_seq_one_letter_code
_entity_poly.pdbx_strand_id
1 'polypeptide(L)'
;MNAFNPTQFRAQFPALADAGVYLDSAATALKPQAVIDATHQFYRLSAGNVHRSQFAQAQRLTAQYEAARAKAARLLNAPDEKSIVWTRGATEAINMVAQCYAPSSSAPRR
;
A
#
# COMPACT_ATOMS: atom_id res chain seq x y z
N MET A 1 -17.54 -16.38 13.66
CA MET A 1 -17.05 -14.99 13.60
C MET A 1 -15.93 -14.84 14.62
N ASN A 2 -14.78 -14.30 14.24
CA ASN A 2 -13.77 -13.92 15.22
C ASN A 2 -14.21 -12.63 15.89
N ALA A 3 -14.34 -12.62 17.22
CA ALA A 3 -14.74 -11.43 17.96
C ALA A 3 -13.63 -10.37 17.90
N PHE A 4 -14.00 -9.12 17.63
CA PHE A 4 -13.07 -8.00 17.65
C PHE A 4 -12.77 -7.57 19.09
N ASN A 5 -11.49 -7.45 19.44
CA ASN A 5 -11.03 -6.96 20.75
C ASN A 5 -10.32 -5.60 20.60
N PRO A 6 -10.96 -4.48 21.03
CA PRO A 6 -10.40 -3.13 20.90
C PRO A 6 -9.06 -2.95 21.63
N THR A 7 -8.91 -3.52 22.81
CA THR A 7 -7.68 -3.40 23.61
C THR A 7 -6.51 -4.11 22.92
N GLN A 8 -6.78 -5.31 22.38
CA GLN A 8 -5.78 -6.05 21.61
C GLN A 8 -5.39 -5.32 20.32
N PHE A 9 -6.35 -4.71 19.62
CA PHE A 9 -6.08 -3.90 18.44
C PHE A 9 -5.24 -2.67 18.77
N ARG A 10 -5.61 -1.91 19.82
CA ARG A 10 -4.90 -0.72 20.29
C ARG A 10 -3.43 -1.02 20.62
N ALA A 11 -3.15 -2.17 21.22
CA ALA A 11 -1.80 -2.58 21.58
C ALA A 11 -0.84 -2.74 20.38
N GLN A 12 -1.36 -2.80 19.15
CA GLN A 12 -0.53 -2.91 17.94
C GLN A 12 0.05 -1.56 17.48
N PHE A 13 -0.36 -0.43 18.06
CA PHE A 13 0.01 0.92 17.60
C PHE A 13 0.95 1.60 18.60
N PRO A 14 2.29 1.48 18.44
CA PRO A 14 3.25 2.01 19.40
C PRO A 14 3.17 3.53 19.58
N ALA A 15 2.81 4.27 18.53
CA ALA A 15 2.66 5.72 18.57
C ALA A 15 1.57 6.20 19.56
N LEU A 16 0.61 5.35 19.94
CA LEU A 16 -0.44 5.73 20.91
C LEU A 16 0.07 5.95 22.34
N ALA A 17 1.28 5.49 22.67
CA ALA A 17 1.89 5.79 23.96
C ALA A 17 2.28 7.28 24.08
N ASP A 18 2.62 7.92 22.96
CA ASP A 18 3.09 9.31 22.89
C ASP A 18 1.98 10.27 22.38
N ALA A 19 1.14 9.80 21.44
CA ALA A 19 0.14 10.62 20.77
C ALA A 19 -1.04 11.08 21.66
N GLY A 20 -1.13 10.61 22.90
CA GLY A 20 -2.23 10.91 23.82
C GLY A 20 -3.60 10.52 23.24
N VAL A 21 -4.50 11.50 23.13
CA VAL A 21 -5.84 11.32 22.53
C VAL A 21 -5.78 11.74 21.05
N TYR A 22 -5.46 10.77 20.19
CA TYR A 22 -5.36 10.99 18.74
C TYR A 22 -6.72 10.84 18.04
N LEU A 23 -7.29 11.96 17.58
CA LEU A 23 -8.61 12.01 16.90
C LEU A 23 -8.55 12.50 15.45
N ASP A 24 -7.38 12.44 14.82
CA ASP A 24 -7.15 12.94 13.45
C ASP A 24 -6.78 11.82 12.45
N SER A 25 -7.36 10.62 12.64
CA SER A 25 -7.07 9.46 11.76
C SER A 25 -7.58 9.63 10.32
N ALA A 26 -8.48 10.60 10.08
CA ALA A 26 -8.97 10.93 8.74
C ALA A 26 -7.91 11.65 7.90
N ALA A 27 -7.03 12.45 8.52
CA ALA A 27 -5.89 13.03 7.84
C ALA A 27 -4.79 11.99 7.59
N THR A 28 -4.41 11.20 8.61
CA THR A 28 -3.53 10.04 8.44
C THR A 28 -3.69 9.03 9.57
N ALA A 29 -3.78 7.74 9.24
CA ALA A 29 -3.84 6.69 10.26
C ALA A 29 -2.47 6.45 10.91
N LEU A 30 -2.45 6.17 12.21
CA LEU A 30 -1.26 5.63 12.89
C LEU A 30 -0.89 4.25 12.30
N LYS A 31 0.38 3.86 12.42
CA LYS A 31 0.89 2.62 11.80
C LYS A 31 0.97 1.52 12.86
N PRO A 32 0.45 0.31 12.58
CA PRO A 32 0.65 -0.83 13.48
C PRO A 32 2.09 -1.36 13.36
N GLN A 33 2.54 -2.08 14.39
CA GLN A 33 3.91 -2.63 14.48
C GLN A 33 4.30 -3.45 13.24
N ALA A 34 3.38 -4.26 12.71
CA ALA A 34 3.63 -5.06 11.51
C ALA A 34 4.05 -4.23 10.27
N VAL A 35 3.54 -3.00 10.12
CA VAL A 35 3.94 -2.11 9.01
C VAL A 35 5.34 -1.57 9.25
N ILE A 36 5.63 -1.15 10.50
CA ILE A 36 6.94 -0.64 10.89
C ILE A 36 8.02 -1.70 10.69
N ASP A 37 7.76 -2.93 11.15
CA ASP A 37 8.69 -4.06 11.03
C ASP A 37 8.96 -4.42 9.56
N ALA A 38 7.92 -4.46 8.72
CA ALA A 38 8.07 -4.75 7.30
C ALA A 38 8.92 -3.69 6.58
N THR A 39 8.68 -2.40 6.87
CA THR A 39 9.49 -1.30 6.32
C THR A 39 10.93 -1.36 6.82
N HIS A 40 11.13 -1.60 8.11
CA HIS A 40 12.47 -1.75 8.70
C HIS A 40 13.23 -2.93 8.08
N GLN A 41 12.56 -4.08 7.88
CA GLN A 41 13.14 -5.22 7.20
C GLN A 41 13.51 -4.89 5.76
N PHE A 42 12.64 -4.22 5.02
CA PHE A 42 12.90 -3.81 3.64
C PHE A 42 14.16 -2.94 3.52
N TYR A 43 14.31 -1.93 4.39
CA TYR A 43 15.50 -1.05 4.36
C TYR A 43 16.78 -1.71 4.89
N ARG A 44 16.66 -2.71 5.77
CA ARG A 44 17.83 -3.47 6.29
C ARG A 44 18.36 -4.51 5.31
N LEU A 45 17.49 -5.02 4.43
CA LEU A 45 17.91 -5.96 3.40
C LEU A 45 18.53 -5.17 2.25
N SER A 46 19.77 -5.51 1.89
CA SER A 46 20.47 -4.90 0.75
C SER A 46 19.64 -5.08 -0.52
N ALA A 47 19.08 -4.00 -1.07
CA ALA A 47 18.58 -3.93 -2.44
C ALA A 47 19.76 -3.89 -3.43
N GLY A 48 20.67 -4.85 -3.29
CA GLY A 48 21.98 -4.86 -3.92
C GLY A 48 21.88 -4.78 -5.45
N ASN A 49 22.74 -3.97 -6.04
CA ASN A 49 22.74 -3.64 -7.45
C ASN A 49 22.62 -4.89 -8.33
N VAL A 50 21.62 -4.82 -9.22
CA VAL A 50 21.02 -5.83 -10.10
C VAL A 50 21.99 -6.71 -10.91
N HIS A 51 23.31 -6.49 -10.93
CA HIS A 51 24.09 -6.93 -12.07
C HIS A 51 24.70 -8.33 -12.09
N ARG A 52 25.05 -9.04 -11.00
CA ARG A 52 25.60 -10.42 -11.17
C ARG A 52 25.36 -11.47 -10.06
N SER A 53 24.65 -11.19 -8.95
CA SER A 53 24.65 -12.15 -7.82
C SER A 53 23.34 -12.33 -7.02
N GLN A 54 22.18 -11.79 -7.42
CA GLN A 54 20.99 -11.80 -6.55
C GLN A 54 19.66 -12.23 -7.21
N PHE A 55 19.61 -13.43 -7.79
CA PHE A 55 18.33 -14.02 -8.21
C PHE A 55 17.38 -14.23 -7.03
N ALA A 56 17.85 -14.72 -5.88
CA ALA A 56 16.97 -15.11 -4.77
C ALA A 56 16.35 -13.91 -4.00
N GLN A 57 17.10 -12.81 -3.83
CA GLN A 57 16.62 -11.63 -3.09
C GLN A 57 15.68 -10.78 -3.94
N ALA A 58 16.00 -10.59 -5.22
CA ALA A 58 15.09 -9.97 -6.18
C ALA A 58 13.80 -10.77 -6.35
N GLN A 59 13.88 -12.10 -6.50
CA GLN A 59 12.68 -12.96 -6.58
C GLN A 59 11.80 -12.87 -5.32
N ARG A 60 12.39 -12.80 -4.12
CA ARG A 60 11.61 -12.62 -2.88
C ARG A 60 10.90 -11.27 -2.84
N LEU A 61 11.57 -10.19 -3.24
CA LEU A 61 10.95 -8.87 -3.31
C LEU A 61 9.82 -8.83 -4.34
N THR A 62 10.02 -9.40 -5.53
CA THR A 62 8.96 -9.54 -6.54
C THR A 62 7.79 -10.36 -6.02
N ALA A 63 8.04 -11.49 -5.36
CA ALA A 63 6.97 -12.31 -4.77
C ALA A 63 6.19 -11.57 -3.68
N GLN A 64 6.87 -10.79 -2.83
CA GLN A 64 6.20 -9.94 -1.83
C GLN A 64 5.36 -8.83 -2.47
N TYR A 65 5.86 -8.26 -3.57
CA TYR A 65 5.15 -7.22 -4.32
C TYR A 65 3.91 -7.76 -5.03
N GLU A 66 3.99 -8.90 -5.70
CA GLU A 66 2.82 -9.54 -6.32
C GLU A 66 1.80 -9.99 -5.25
N ALA A 67 2.28 -10.54 -4.13
CA ALA A 67 1.40 -10.87 -3.00
C ALA A 67 0.68 -9.62 -2.44
N ALA A 68 1.23 -8.43 -2.58
CA ALA A 68 0.55 -7.19 -2.19
C ALA A 68 -0.64 -6.88 -3.12
N ARG A 69 -0.52 -7.12 -4.44
CA ARG A 69 -1.64 -6.93 -5.39
C ARG A 69 -2.77 -7.90 -5.10
N ALA A 70 -2.45 -9.18 -4.86
CA ALA A 70 -3.43 -10.20 -4.49
C ALA A 70 -4.20 -9.82 -3.21
N LYS A 71 -3.51 -9.25 -2.20
CA LYS A 71 -4.15 -8.74 -0.97
C LYS A 71 -5.07 -7.56 -1.24
N ALA A 72 -4.65 -6.60 -2.06
CA ALA A 72 -5.47 -5.44 -2.44
C ALA A 72 -6.72 -5.88 -3.23
N ALA A 73 -6.57 -6.81 -4.18
CA ALA A 73 -7.67 -7.37 -4.94
C ALA A 73 -8.69 -8.06 -4.02
N ARG A 74 -8.24 -8.86 -3.06
CA ARG A 74 -9.12 -9.50 -2.07
C ARG A 74 -9.86 -8.48 -1.20
N LEU A 75 -9.18 -7.42 -0.75
CA LEU A 75 -9.79 -6.36 0.07
C LEU A 75 -10.93 -5.66 -0.70
N LEU A 76 -10.72 -5.40 -2.00
CA LEU A 76 -11.67 -4.72 -2.86
C LEU A 76 -12.68 -5.65 -3.54
N ASN A 77 -12.59 -6.97 -3.30
CA ASN A 77 -13.33 -8.00 -4.03
C ASN A 77 -13.20 -7.85 -5.57
N ALA A 78 -11.99 -7.51 -6.04
CA ALA A 78 -11.68 -7.38 -7.45
C ALA A 78 -11.56 -8.76 -8.12
N PRO A 79 -11.93 -8.89 -9.41
CA PRO A 79 -11.96 -10.18 -10.09
C PRO A 79 -10.57 -10.80 -10.32
N ASP A 80 -9.52 -9.97 -10.39
CA ASP A 80 -8.15 -10.37 -10.67
C ASP A 80 -7.15 -9.31 -10.18
N GLU A 81 -5.93 -9.74 -9.85
CA GLU A 81 -4.86 -8.87 -9.34
C GLU A 81 -4.28 -7.89 -10.38
N LYS A 82 -4.42 -8.18 -11.68
CA LYS A 82 -3.98 -7.29 -12.76
C LYS A 82 -4.89 -6.08 -12.91
N SER A 83 -6.08 -6.10 -12.31
CA SER A 83 -6.95 -4.91 -12.20
C SER A 83 -6.46 -3.89 -11.16
N ILE A 84 -5.50 -4.26 -10.31
CA ILE A 84 -4.90 -3.36 -9.33
C ILE A 84 -3.73 -2.64 -9.98
N VAL A 85 -3.68 -1.30 -9.90
CA VAL A 85 -2.53 -0.49 -10.34
C VAL A 85 -2.05 0.35 -9.16
N TRP A 86 -0.75 0.27 -8.86
CA TRP A 86 -0.16 1.06 -7.78
C TRP A 86 0.08 2.50 -8.23
N THR A 87 -0.34 3.44 -7.41
CA THR A 87 -0.05 4.87 -7.53
C THR A 87 0.47 5.40 -6.20
N ARG A 88 0.98 6.62 -6.19
CA ARG A 88 1.41 7.37 -5.01
C ARG A 88 0.25 7.71 -4.07
N GLY A 89 -0.99 7.67 -4.57
CA GLY A 89 -2.18 7.95 -3.79
C GLY A 89 -3.44 8.18 -4.65
N ALA A 90 -4.55 8.50 -3.98
CA ALA A 90 -5.85 8.68 -4.62
C ALA A 90 -5.84 9.78 -5.71
N THR A 91 -5.19 10.91 -5.44
CA THR A 91 -5.08 12.02 -6.40
C THR A 91 -4.40 11.59 -7.71
N GLU A 92 -3.31 10.83 -7.64
CA GLU A 92 -2.63 10.35 -8.84
C GLU A 92 -3.47 9.30 -9.58
N ALA A 93 -4.17 8.41 -8.86
CA ALA A 93 -5.05 7.43 -9.49
C ALA A 93 -6.18 8.09 -10.30
N ILE A 94 -6.80 9.14 -9.76
CA ILE A 94 -7.83 9.92 -10.47
C ILE A 94 -7.23 10.60 -11.70
N ASN A 95 -6.07 11.24 -11.55
CA ASN A 95 -5.38 11.90 -12.66
C ASN A 95 -4.98 10.91 -13.76
N MET A 96 -4.53 9.71 -13.39
CA MET A 96 -4.19 8.65 -14.35
C MET A 96 -5.40 8.26 -15.19
N VAL A 97 -6.58 8.08 -14.58
CA VAL A 97 -7.82 7.80 -15.33
C VAL A 97 -8.18 8.98 -16.24
N ALA A 98 -8.09 10.22 -15.73
CA ALA A 98 -8.40 11.41 -16.49
C ALA A 98 -7.50 11.62 -17.71
N GLN A 99 -6.22 11.27 -17.61
CA GLN A 99 -5.25 11.49 -18.71
C GLN A 99 -5.15 10.29 -19.65
N CYS A 100 -5.34 9.07 -19.17
CA CYS A 100 -5.09 7.85 -19.95
C CYS A 100 -6.35 7.17 -20.49
N TYR A 101 -7.54 7.50 -19.95
CA TYR A 101 -8.78 6.84 -20.34
C TYR A 101 -9.90 7.82 -20.72
N ALA A 102 -9.99 8.98 -20.05
CA ALA A 102 -11.05 9.93 -20.38
C ALA A 102 -10.90 10.43 -21.84
N PRO A 103 -12.01 10.58 -22.58
CA PRO A 103 -11.96 11.13 -23.92
C PRO A 103 -11.36 12.54 -23.88
N SER A 104 -10.46 12.85 -24.82
CA SER A 104 -10.01 14.23 -25.03
C SER A 104 -11.24 15.11 -25.23
N SER A 105 -11.49 16.04 -24.31
CA SER A 105 -12.48 17.09 -24.51
C SER A 105 -11.93 18.16 -25.47
N SER A 106 -11.45 17.74 -26.63
CA SER A 106 -11.13 18.60 -27.76
C SER A 106 -12.29 18.59 -28.75
N ALA A 107 -13.49 18.94 -28.27
CA ALA A 107 -14.54 19.42 -29.16
C ALA A 107 -14.38 20.94 -29.23
N PRO A 108 -14.07 21.54 -30.38
CA PRO A 108 -14.16 22.98 -30.51
C PRO A 108 -15.61 23.37 -30.26
N ARG A 109 -15.87 24.14 -29.20
CA ARG A 109 -17.14 24.86 -29.06
C ARG A 109 -17.17 25.87 -30.20
N ARG A 110 -17.86 25.52 -31.28
CA ARG A 110 -18.38 26.48 -32.24
C ARG A 110 -19.70 27.03 -31.72
#